data_AF-A0A3M7L8Y0-F1
#
_entry.id   AF-A0A3M7L8Y0-F1
#
_cell.length_a   1.000
_cell.length_b   1.000
_cell.length_c   1.000
_cell.angle_alpha   90.00
_cell.angle_beta   90.00
_cell.angle_gamma   90.00
#
_symmetry.space_group_name_H-M   'P 1'
#
loop_
_entity.id
_entity.type
_entity.pdbx_description
1 polymer ?
#
loop_
_entity_poly.entity_id
_entity_poly.type
_entity_poly.pdbx_seq_one_letter_code
_entity_poly.pdbx_strand_id
1 'polypeptide(L)'
;MEHEIPNNSSKFQLISKTISLDQSKHKLILNNTLEKVQRNFQTMNLLGKVLDGGIYIDTDNITYIENGLNYHTYTFNLIRDHSSDHSSLENLVLTPLPDGTYKELLVSYNLTKQEKQILKAGGYIDIRGKETIIELSDDILTSASKGSGMTSCGFVETYTIRGCSDVHNGVSTHNENNTSEWGNCKADRKPGVHMTMTYRCDFINDTNNPGTGGGGGSIGDGSGTYVPGGGSTTPCNGNGIATEPFNPSENLGDGNCTGIPTSPTVTLSTFFKYIKSLPTDLQNLINNPENKAFFEGLQSCYDANNSEESKNIIKWGLQFKQNNTITWEEFQPIFLAGYNFLTDNYADTTNPEQIFTRIKNLNDALIQNPNLLVDIPCNELPKWKDLAKHQIPQSVKDKLRKINNNTSWYQDEFSIQNLDFASGASVNMDLFPVKITNMPNKLGTNKKYTPTEFFDFFRRNINLFAEKFSPLVSSSYGVDDAALWFSNNPLGSLIHIEIPGDNGTVICSGYNVQAWVFTTVQAPFNLDGMHPVSGNRLFGYYTDHNGFMYIYTRGVDRFTKPYGGNILTYLTEKLAFSKADELWEGMQIKLEAYINNTQNGGSAEKLEPVRYRPIYSKITKYLKNKSSLSSLGCN
;
A
#
# COMPACT_ATOMS: atom_id res chain seq x y z
N MET A 1 -1.64 47.40 -37.93
CA MET A 1 -1.94 48.16 -36.69
C MET A 1 -2.51 47.14 -35.72
N GLU A 2 -1.60 46.51 -34.99
CA GLU A 2 -1.90 45.60 -33.89
C GLU A 2 -2.49 46.42 -32.74
N HIS A 3 -3.63 45.97 -32.21
CA HIS A 3 -4.06 46.40 -30.89
C HIS A 3 -3.64 45.29 -29.91
N GLU A 4 -2.50 45.51 -29.27
CA GLU A 4 -2.10 44.78 -28.07
C GLU A 4 -3.14 45.04 -26.97
N ILE A 5 -3.76 43.96 -26.49
CA ILE A 5 -4.47 43.96 -25.22
C ILE A 5 -3.38 43.79 -24.14
N PRO A 6 -3.22 44.73 -23.21
CA PRO A 6 -2.18 44.64 -22.20
C PRO A 6 -2.50 43.51 -21.23
N ASN A 7 -1.76 42.40 -21.37
CA ASN A 7 -1.77 41.27 -20.46
C ASN A 7 -1.08 41.70 -19.15
N ASN A 8 -1.87 42.17 -18.17
CA ASN A 8 -1.37 42.56 -16.86
C ASN A 8 -1.00 41.31 -16.04
N SER A 9 0.15 40.72 -16.36
CA SER A 9 0.78 39.63 -15.61
C SER A 9 2.06 40.13 -14.93
N SER A 10 1.94 41.10 -14.01
CA SER A 10 3.00 41.37 -13.04
C SER A 10 3.10 40.18 -12.07
N LYS A 11 3.93 39.23 -12.49
CA LYS A 11 4.15 37.87 -11.97
C LYS A 11 4.11 37.74 -10.44
N PHE A 12 3.14 36.97 -9.95
CA PHE A 12 3.15 36.36 -8.62
C PHE A 12 4.34 35.36 -8.54
N GLN A 13 5.38 35.63 -7.73
CA GLN A 13 6.63 34.80 -7.66
C GLN A 13 6.96 34.25 -6.26
N LEU A 14 5.96 33.89 -5.44
CA LEU A 14 6.21 32.93 -4.35
C LEU A 14 6.80 31.62 -4.89
N ILE A 15 7.99 31.26 -4.44
CA ILE A 15 8.61 29.96 -4.68
C ILE A 15 8.51 29.18 -3.38
N SER A 16 7.70 28.13 -3.36
CA SER A 16 7.56 27.23 -2.22
C SER A 16 8.28 25.91 -2.48
N LYS A 17 8.99 25.40 -1.47
CA LYS A 17 9.62 24.08 -1.47
C LYS A 17 9.55 23.44 -0.09
N THR A 18 9.52 22.11 -0.06
CA THR A 18 9.73 21.34 1.17
C THR A 18 11.22 21.07 1.32
N ILE A 19 11.78 21.40 2.48
CA ILE A 19 13.20 21.21 2.81
C ILE A 19 13.35 20.65 4.22
N SER A 20 14.51 20.05 4.52
CA SER A 20 14.94 19.80 5.91
C SER A 20 15.70 20.99 6.48
N LEU A 21 15.85 21.04 7.81
CA LEU A 21 16.60 22.08 8.51
C LEU A 21 18.08 22.09 8.08
N ASP A 22 18.63 20.91 7.75
CA ASP A 22 20.00 20.77 7.25
C ASP A 22 20.20 21.38 5.87
N GLN A 23 19.15 21.44 5.05
CA GLN A 23 19.17 22.08 3.74
C GLN A 23 18.98 23.60 3.83
N SER A 24 18.63 24.12 5.00
CA SER A 24 18.37 25.55 5.21
C SER A 24 19.66 26.36 5.27
N LYS A 25 19.75 27.42 4.46
CA LYS A 25 20.84 28.41 4.54
C LYS A 25 20.88 29.15 5.88
N HIS A 26 19.76 29.19 6.61
CA HIS A 26 19.61 29.90 7.88
C HIS A 26 19.69 28.97 9.11
N LYS A 27 20.18 27.74 8.95
CA LYS A 27 20.20 26.68 9.98
C LYS A 27 20.68 27.16 11.36
N LEU A 28 21.78 27.91 11.44
CA LEU A 28 22.36 28.32 12.72
C LEU A 28 21.40 29.21 13.53
N ILE A 29 20.79 30.20 12.88
CA ILE A 29 19.83 31.12 13.52
C ILE A 29 18.54 30.36 13.85
N LEU A 30 18.06 29.53 12.92
CA LEU A 30 16.87 28.71 13.14
C LEU A 30 17.04 27.77 14.35
N ASN A 31 18.18 27.11 14.53
CA ASN A 31 18.44 26.27 15.70
C ASN A 31 18.22 27.05 17.01
N ASN A 32 18.81 28.25 17.13
CA ASN A 32 18.66 29.08 18.31
C ASN A 32 17.19 29.51 18.54
N THR A 33 16.48 29.88 17.46
CA THR A 33 15.05 30.23 17.52
C THR A 33 14.20 29.03 17.95
N LEU A 34 14.43 27.84 17.39
CA LEU A 34 13.69 26.63 17.71
C LEU A 34 13.93 26.17 19.16
N GLU A 35 15.17 26.28 19.66
CA GLU A 35 15.50 26.02 21.07
C GLU A 35 14.82 27.00 22.02
N LYS A 36 14.74 28.29 21.64
CA LYS A 36 13.98 29.31 22.38
C LYS A 36 12.49 28.95 22.43
N VAL A 37 11.89 28.64 21.28
CA VAL A 37 10.48 28.26 21.16
C VAL A 37 10.15 27.02 22.00
N GLN A 38 10.99 25.98 21.94
CA GLN A 38 10.80 24.77 22.74
C GLN A 38 10.83 25.05 24.24
N ARG A 39 11.76 25.89 24.73
CA ARG A 39 11.80 26.31 26.14
C ARG A 39 10.55 27.08 26.54
N ASN A 40 10.11 28.02 25.70
CA ASN A 40 8.92 28.82 25.99
C ASN A 40 7.67 27.92 26.14
N PHE A 41 7.51 26.92 25.28
CA PHE A 41 6.40 25.98 25.37
C PHE A 41 6.43 25.09 26.62
N GLN A 42 7.60 24.75 27.15
CA GLN A 42 7.72 24.02 28.42
C GLN A 42 7.26 24.85 29.64
N THR A 43 7.26 26.17 29.52
CA THR A 43 6.86 27.11 30.58
C THR A 43 5.42 27.65 30.47
N MET A 44 4.67 27.25 29.43
CA MET A 44 3.34 27.82 29.15
C MET A 44 2.20 27.19 29.95
N ASN A 45 1.37 28.04 30.56
CA ASN A 45 0.03 27.73 31.09
C ASN A 45 -1.02 28.40 30.17
N LEU A 46 -1.38 27.76 29.06
CA LEU A 46 -2.37 28.30 28.13
C LEU A 46 -3.78 28.04 28.68
N LEU A 47 -4.51 29.12 29.02
CA LEU A 47 -5.96 29.13 29.29
C LEU A 47 -6.45 28.02 30.26
N GLY A 48 -5.83 27.91 31.43
CA GLY A 48 -6.30 27.03 32.51
C GLY A 48 -6.09 25.53 32.29
N LYS A 49 -5.32 25.13 31.26
CA LYS A 49 -4.78 23.77 31.14
C LYS A 49 -3.26 23.83 31.26
N VAL A 50 -2.74 23.19 32.32
CA VAL A 50 -1.32 22.84 32.42
C VAL A 50 -0.99 21.98 31.20
N LEU A 51 -0.08 22.46 30.34
CA LEU A 51 0.46 21.69 29.23
C LEU A 51 1.45 20.68 29.80
N ASP A 52 0.94 19.58 30.35
CA ASP A 52 1.76 18.44 30.72
C ASP A 52 2.03 17.62 29.43
N GLY A 53 3.15 17.89 28.76
CA GLY A 53 3.57 17.14 27.57
C GLY A 53 4.61 17.86 26.70
N GLY A 54 5.58 17.09 26.17
CA GLY A 54 6.60 17.62 25.26
C GLY A 54 6.02 18.02 23.90
N ILE A 55 6.62 19.05 23.29
CA ILE A 55 6.35 19.47 21.92
C ILE A 55 7.55 19.10 21.05
N TYR A 56 7.27 18.44 19.94
CA TYR A 56 8.25 18.15 18.91
C TYR A 56 8.02 19.06 17.71
N ILE A 57 9.11 19.62 17.19
CA ILE A 57 9.10 20.42 15.96
C ILE A 57 9.64 19.55 14.85
N ASP A 58 8.87 19.35 13.77
CA ASP A 58 9.36 18.61 12.60
C ASP A 58 10.36 19.45 11.82
N THR A 59 11.62 19.01 11.83
CA THR A 59 12.74 19.65 11.14
C THR A 59 13.07 19.00 9.80
N ASP A 60 12.39 17.91 9.43
CA ASP A 60 12.68 17.14 8.22
C ASP A 60 11.76 17.56 7.07
N ASN A 61 10.53 17.98 7.38
CA ASN A 61 9.54 18.45 6.41
C ASN A 61 9.11 19.88 6.71
N ILE A 62 9.93 20.85 6.29
CA ILE A 62 9.68 22.28 6.49
C ILE A 62 9.19 22.88 5.19
N THR A 63 8.07 23.61 5.22
CA THR A 63 7.66 24.44 4.09
C THR A 63 8.42 25.76 4.13
N TYR A 64 9.21 26.01 3.08
CA TYR A 64 9.98 27.23 2.93
C TYR A 64 9.50 28.00 1.69
N ILE A 65 9.10 29.26 1.89
CA ILE A 65 8.55 30.12 0.84
C ILE A 65 9.48 31.33 0.65
N GLU A 66 9.95 31.56 -0.56
CA GLU A 66 10.74 32.75 -0.95
C GLU A 66 9.87 33.73 -1.73
N ASN A 67 10.05 35.03 -1.48
CA ASN A 67 9.45 36.10 -2.28
C ASN A 67 10.47 37.22 -2.52
N GLY A 68 11.16 37.18 -3.65
CA GLY A 68 12.29 38.08 -3.92
C GLY A 68 13.60 37.53 -3.35
N LEU A 69 14.64 38.38 -3.31
CA LEU A 69 15.99 37.97 -2.90
C LEU A 69 16.18 37.90 -1.38
N ASN A 70 15.40 38.67 -0.63
CA ASN A 70 15.70 38.96 0.78
C ASN A 70 14.56 38.60 1.74
N TYR A 71 13.45 38.04 1.25
CA TYR A 71 12.33 37.64 2.09
C TYR A 71 11.95 36.18 1.92
N HIS A 72 11.71 35.54 3.05
CA HIS A 72 11.35 34.14 3.14
C HIS A 72 10.48 33.85 4.36
N THR A 73 9.80 32.71 4.38
CA THR A 73 9.15 32.19 5.59
C THR A 73 9.47 30.72 5.77
N TYR A 74 9.49 30.27 7.03
CA TYR A 74 9.59 28.86 7.39
C TYR A 74 8.34 28.43 8.12
N THR A 75 7.77 27.29 7.74
CA THR A 75 6.62 26.70 8.42
C THR A 75 6.97 25.29 8.86
N PHE A 76 6.97 25.07 10.18
CA PHE A 76 7.26 23.79 10.82
C PHE A 76 5.98 23.17 11.37
N ASN A 77 5.84 21.85 11.27
CA ASN A 77 4.78 21.13 11.98
C ASN A 77 5.13 20.97 13.47
N LEU A 78 4.16 21.18 14.36
CA LEU A 78 4.27 20.92 15.80
C LEU A 78 3.50 19.66 16.19
N ILE A 79 4.18 18.72 16.86
CA ILE A 79 3.64 17.41 17.26
C ILE A 79 3.70 17.27 18.79
N ARG A 80 2.54 17.31 19.43
CA ARG A 80 2.40 17.12 20.89
C ARG A 80 2.43 15.64 21.28
N ASP A 81 2.84 15.32 22.50
CA ASP A 81 2.95 13.92 22.97
C ASP A 81 1.62 13.17 23.12
N HIS A 82 0.50 13.89 23.26
CA HIS A 82 -0.84 13.32 23.39
C HIS A 82 -1.78 13.73 22.25
N SER A 83 -1.25 14.09 21.08
CA SER A 83 -2.09 14.43 19.93
C SER A 83 -2.86 13.20 19.43
N SER A 84 -4.17 13.30 19.30
CA SER A 84 -5.02 12.31 18.64
C SER A 84 -5.28 12.72 17.18
N ASP A 85 -5.91 11.85 16.40
CA ASP A 85 -6.37 12.17 15.04
C ASP A 85 -7.27 13.42 14.99
N HIS A 86 -7.95 13.74 16.10
CA HIS A 86 -8.84 14.89 16.26
C HIS A 86 -8.13 16.16 16.76
N SER A 87 -6.86 16.10 17.14
CA SER A 87 -6.11 17.30 17.56
C SER A 87 -5.94 18.26 16.39
N SER A 88 -5.98 19.56 16.63
CA SER A 88 -5.68 20.56 15.59
C SER A 88 -4.30 20.34 14.98
N LEU A 89 -4.13 20.66 13.69
CA LEU A 89 -2.82 20.76 13.06
C LEU A 89 -2.17 22.07 13.52
N GLU A 90 -1.02 22.02 14.17
CA GLU A 90 -0.32 23.21 14.64
C GLU A 90 0.96 23.44 13.84
N ASN A 91 1.17 24.68 13.42
CA ASN A 91 2.32 25.10 12.64
C ASN A 91 3.02 26.29 13.30
N LEU A 92 4.34 26.20 13.44
CA LEU A 92 5.17 27.33 13.79
C LEU A 92 5.61 28.02 12.50
N VAL A 93 5.14 29.24 12.28
CA VAL A 93 5.52 30.09 11.14
C VAL A 93 6.53 31.12 11.60
N LEU A 94 7.68 31.16 10.94
CA LEU A 94 8.74 32.12 11.19
C LEU A 94 8.86 33.10 10.02
N THR A 95 8.82 34.39 10.33
CA THR A 95 9.05 35.48 9.36
C THR A 95 10.27 36.31 9.77
N PRO A 96 11.18 36.69 8.84
CA PRO A 96 12.39 37.40 9.17
C PRO A 96 12.10 38.84 9.57
N LEU A 97 12.79 39.29 10.62
CA LEU A 97 12.80 40.67 11.09
C LEU A 97 14.02 41.43 10.53
N PRO A 98 13.97 42.78 10.44
CA PRO A 98 15.09 43.58 9.96
C PRO A 98 16.38 43.45 10.77
N ASP A 99 16.30 43.00 12.03
CA ASP A 99 17.45 42.77 12.90
C ASP A 99 18.13 41.39 12.65
N GLY A 100 17.64 40.62 11.68
CA GLY A 100 18.15 39.29 11.33
C GLY A 100 17.59 38.16 12.20
N THR A 101 16.70 38.45 13.15
CA THR A 101 15.97 37.45 13.93
C THR A 101 14.67 37.06 13.23
N TYR A 102 13.85 36.23 13.89
CA TYR A 102 12.54 35.82 13.38
C TYR A 102 11.46 36.24 14.35
N LYS A 103 10.31 36.66 13.81
CA LYS A 103 9.06 36.68 14.56
C LYS A 103 8.36 35.34 14.43
N GLU A 104 7.88 34.83 15.57
CA GLU A 104 7.30 33.51 15.71
C GLU A 104 5.76 33.57 15.82
N LEU A 105 5.07 32.86 14.92
CA LEU A 105 3.61 32.76 14.91
C LEU A 105 3.20 31.28 15.05
N LEU A 106 2.26 31.01 15.95
CA LEU A 106 1.56 29.72 16.04
C LEU A 106 0.27 29.80 15.22
N VAL A 107 0.19 28.98 14.17
CA VAL A 107 -1.00 28.83 13.34
C VAL A 107 -1.61 27.46 13.59
N SER A 108 -2.84 27.43 14.09
CA SER A 108 -3.56 26.18 14.40
C SER A 108 -4.74 26.00 13.45
N TYR A 109 -4.85 24.83 12.82
CA TYR A 109 -5.91 24.49 11.89
C TYR A 109 -6.80 23.37 12.45
N ASN A 110 -8.11 23.62 12.53
CA ASN A 110 -9.11 22.62 12.89
C ASN A 110 -9.46 21.75 11.67
N LEU A 111 -8.61 20.76 11.39
CA LEU A 111 -8.74 19.85 10.24
C LEU A 111 -9.13 18.45 10.68
N THR A 112 -9.98 17.81 9.87
CA THR A 112 -10.31 16.39 10.01
C THR A 112 -9.12 15.49 9.65
N LYS A 113 -9.17 14.22 10.09
CA LYS A 113 -8.17 13.21 9.72
C LYS A 113 -8.02 13.08 8.19
N GLN A 114 -9.14 13.08 7.46
CA GLN A 114 -9.14 12.95 6.01
C GLN A 114 -8.46 14.16 5.33
N GLU A 115 -8.75 15.37 5.79
CA GLU A 115 -8.12 16.59 5.25
C GLU A 115 -6.61 16.61 5.49
N LYS A 116 -6.15 16.16 6.65
CA LYS A 116 -4.71 16.01 6.92
C LYS A 116 -4.04 15.00 6.00
N GLN A 117 -4.72 13.90 5.66
CA GLN A 117 -4.19 12.92 4.69
C GLN A 117 -4.15 13.49 3.28
N ILE A 118 -5.16 14.28 2.87
CA ILE A 118 -5.17 14.98 1.60
C ILE A 118 -3.98 15.95 1.52
N LEU A 119 -3.74 16.76 2.57
CA LEU A 119 -2.58 17.64 2.64
C LEU A 119 -1.25 16.87 2.56
N LYS A 120 -1.11 15.74 3.26
CA LYS A 120 0.10 14.90 3.20
C LYS A 120 0.35 14.37 1.79
N ALA A 121 -0.70 14.07 1.04
CA ALA A 121 -0.62 13.64 -0.36
C ALA A 121 -0.39 14.80 -1.35
N GLY A 122 -0.27 16.05 -0.87
CA GLY A 122 -0.14 17.24 -1.71
C GLY A 122 -1.44 17.69 -2.38
N GLY A 123 -2.59 17.20 -1.91
CA GLY A 123 -3.91 17.57 -2.39
C GLY A 123 -4.44 18.88 -1.78
N TYR A 124 -5.52 19.40 -2.36
CA TYR A 124 -6.17 20.63 -1.91
C TYR A 124 -7.19 20.37 -0.81
N ILE A 125 -7.17 21.20 0.23
CA ILE A 125 -8.27 21.33 1.19
C ILE A 125 -8.61 22.82 1.35
N ASP A 126 -9.89 23.11 1.61
CA ASP A 126 -10.30 24.45 1.98
C ASP A 126 -9.98 24.68 3.47
N ILE A 127 -8.99 25.53 3.72
CA ILE A 127 -8.57 25.91 5.08
C ILE A 127 -9.31 27.14 5.60
N ARG A 128 -10.10 27.85 4.79
CA ARG A 128 -10.73 29.12 5.15
C ARG A 128 -11.62 29.00 6.39
N GLY A 129 -11.36 29.85 7.38
CA GLY A 129 -12.13 29.91 8.63
C GLY A 129 -11.90 28.70 9.56
N LYS A 130 -10.85 27.92 9.33
CA LYS A 130 -10.45 26.79 10.18
C LYS A 130 -9.18 27.09 10.99
N GLU A 131 -8.58 28.23 10.75
CA GLU A 131 -7.30 28.70 11.28
C GLU A 131 -7.47 29.62 12.50
N THR A 132 -6.50 29.57 13.41
CA THR A 132 -6.30 30.59 14.44
C THR A 132 -4.82 30.94 14.51
N ILE A 133 -4.50 32.23 14.58
CA ILE A 133 -3.13 32.74 14.55
C ILE A 133 -2.82 33.42 15.89
N ILE A 134 -1.72 33.02 16.52
CA ILE A 134 -1.24 33.56 17.80
C ILE A 134 0.23 33.95 17.63
N GLU A 135 0.60 35.18 18.00
CA GLU A 135 2.00 35.59 18.09
C GLU A 135 2.63 35.05 19.38
N LEU A 136 3.87 34.52 19.29
CA LEU A 136 4.62 34.00 20.42
C LEU A 136 5.70 35.01 20.86
N SER A 137 5.34 36.01 21.67
CA SER A 137 6.27 37.06 22.16
C SER A 137 7.08 36.65 23.42
N ASP A 138 8.21 37.34 23.67
CA ASP A 138 9.10 37.15 24.84
C ASP A 138 8.45 37.46 26.20
N ASP A 139 7.38 38.26 26.19
CA ASP A 139 6.48 38.45 27.31
C ASP A 139 5.08 38.01 26.87
N ILE A 140 4.56 37.00 27.55
CA ILE A 140 3.44 36.15 27.16
C ILE A 140 2.13 36.97 27.10
N LEU A 141 1.40 36.91 25.97
CA LEU A 141 0.01 37.39 25.82
C LEU A 141 -0.20 38.90 26.08
N THR A 142 0.51 39.76 25.37
CA THR A 142 -0.07 41.08 25.08
C THR A 142 -0.97 40.95 23.86
N SER A 143 -2.29 40.88 24.11
CA SER A 143 -3.20 41.60 23.22
C SER A 143 -2.60 42.99 23.09
N ALA A 144 -2.10 43.35 21.90
CA ALA A 144 -1.62 44.68 21.54
C ALA A 144 -2.24 45.73 22.45
N SER A 145 -1.40 46.37 23.27
CA SER A 145 -1.83 47.35 24.26
C SER A 145 -2.65 48.41 23.56
N LYS A 146 -3.98 48.39 23.78
CA LYS A 146 -4.95 49.29 23.16
C LYS A 146 -4.49 50.73 23.33
N GLY A 147 -3.99 51.34 22.26
CA GLY A 147 -3.90 52.79 22.15
C GLY A 147 -5.30 53.39 22.25
N SER A 148 -5.43 54.58 22.85
CA SER A 148 -6.71 55.29 22.92
C SER A 148 -7.28 55.48 21.50
N GLY A 149 -8.40 54.81 21.19
CA GLY A 149 -9.10 54.88 19.90
C GLY A 149 -9.20 53.56 19.11
N MET A 150 -8.56 52.47 19.56
CA MET A 150 -8.53 51.17 18.87
C MET A 150 -9.57 50.17 19.43
N THR A 151 -10.35 49.51 18.58
CA THR A 151 -11.41 48.55 18.99
C THR A 151 -10.95 47.08 18.99
N SER A 152 -10.19 46.65 17.98
CA SER A 152 -9.70 45.27 17.81
C SER A 152 -8.45 45.24 16.93
N CYS A 153 -7.43 44.46 17.31
CA CYS A 153 -6.26 44.16 16.50
C CYS A 153 -6.10 42.65 16.33
N GLY A 154 -5.72 42.19 15.14
CA GLY A 154 -5.51 40.79 14.85
C GLY A 154 -4.94 40.54 13.46
N PHE A 155 -4.57 39.30 13.17
CA PHE A 155 -4.22 38.88 11.82
C PHE A 155 -5.49 38.70 10.98
N VAL A 156 -5.41 39.11 9.72
CA VAL A 156 -6.41 38.90 8.69
C VAL A 156 -5.79 38.08 7.57
N GLU A 157 -6.50 37.05 7.12
CA GLU A 157 -6.03 36.07 6.17
C GLU A 157 -6.54 36.37 4.76
N THR A 158 -5.66 36.22 3.77
CA THR A 158 -6.03 36.17 2.36
C THR A 158 -5.50 34.89 1.73
N TYR A 159 -6.25 34.35 0.77
CA TYR A 159 -5.98 33.04 0.19
C TYR A 159 -5.68 33.19 -1.28
N THR A 160 -4.48 32.76 -1.68
CA THR A 160 -4.11 32.74 -3.10
C THR A 160 -3.90 31.32 -3.57
N ILE A 161 -4.63 30.95 -4.63
CA ILE A 161 -4.42 29.70 -5.35
C ILE A 161 -3.34 29.91 -6.40
N ARG A 162 -2.33 29.04 -6.40
CA ARG A 162 -1.29 29.00 -7.41
C ARG A 162 -1.35 27.67 -8.15
N GLY A 163 -1.34 27.73 -9.48
CA GLY A 163 -1.17 26.56 -10.33
C GLY A 163 0.26 26.00 -10.35
N CYS A 164 0.41 24.76 -10.79
CA CYS A 164 1.71 24.11 -10.96
C CYS A 164 2.63 24.81 -11.99
N SER A 165 3.88 24.35 -12.10
CA SER A 165 4.82 24.87 -13.13
C SER A 165 4.61 24.29 -14.52
N ASP A 166 3.77 23.27 -14.68
CA ASP A 166 3.43 22.73 -15.98
C ASP A 166 2.34 23.59 -16.63
N VAL A 167 2.62 24.16 -17.79
CA VAL A 167 1.81 25.19 -18.43
C VAL A 167 1.53 24.80 -19.88
N HIS A 168 0.25 24.70 -20.22
CA HIS A 168 -0.22 24.48 -21.59
C HIS A 168 -1.07 25.67 -22.04
N ASN A 169 -0.73 26.24 -23.19
CA ASN A 169 -1.41 27.41 -23.76
C ASN A 169 -1.50 28.61 -22.79
N GLY A 170 -0.45 28.83 -21.98
CA GLY A 170 -0.40 29.93 -21.00
C GLY A 170 -1.21 29.68 -19.73
N VAL A 171 -1.87 28.53 -19.58
CA VAL A 171 -2.62 28.14 -18.39
C VAL A 171 -1.92 26.97 -17.72
N SER A 172 -1.81 27.03 -16.39
CA SER A 172 -1.26 25.91 -15.62
C SER A 172 -2.14 24.68 -15.74
N THR A 173 -1.56 23.52 -16.07
CA THR A 173 -2.27 22.23 -16.24
C THR A 173 -3.09 21.88 -15.00
N HIS A 174 -2.57 22.18 -13.81
CA HIS A 174 -3.32 22.11 -12.55
C HIS A 174 -3.43 23.52 -11.96
N ASN A 175 -4.65 24.04 -11.83
CA ASN A 175 -4.97 25.40 -11.37
C ASN A 175 -6.23 25.39 -10.47
N GLU A 176 -6.77 26.57 -10.16
CA GLU A 176 -7.95 26.73 -9.29
C GLU A 176 -9.22 26.00 -9.77
N ASN A 177 -9.32 25.70 -11.07
CA ASN A 177 -10.51 25.08 -11.66
C ASN A 177 -10.50 23.54 -11.63
N ASN A 178 -9.37 22.91 -11.28
CA ASN A 178 -9.23 21.45 -11.21
C ASN A 178 -8.49 20.98 -9.95
N THR A 179 -8.84 21.55 -8.79
CA THR A 179 -8.24 21.23 -7.48
C THR A 179 -8.31 19.76 -7.08
N SER A 180 -9.28 19.00 -7.59
CA SER A 180 -9.41 17.56 -7.37
C SER A 180 -8.30 16.72 -8.02
N GLU A 181 -7.60 17.26 -9.02
CA GLU A 181 -6.56 16.56 -9.78
C GLU A 181 -5.15 16.92 -9.32
N TRP A 182 -5.00 17.86 -8.39
CA TRP A 182 -3.70 18.40 -7.97
C TRP A 182 -2.70 17.35 -7.49
N GLY A 183 -3.16 16.29 -6.83
CA GLY A 183 -2.32 15.17 -6.38
C GLY A 183 -1.60 14.42 -7.53
N ASN A 184 -2.10 14.53 -8.76
CA ASN A 184 -1.51 13.91 -9.95
C ASN A 184 -0.46 14.79 -10.65
N CYS A 185 -0.24 16.01 -10.15
CA CYS A 185 0.70 16.94 -10.78
C CYS A 185 2.14 16.41 -10.70
N LYS A 186 2.77 16.15 -11.85
CA LYS A 186 4.18 15.71 -11.94
C LYS A 186 5.20 16.84 -12.06
N ALA A 187 4.75 18.08 -12.23
CA ALA A 187 5.62 19.24 -12.38
C ALA A 187 6.54 19.46 -11.17
N ASP A 188 7.70 20.09 -11.42
CA ASP A 188 8.70 20.45 -10.39
C ASP A 188 8.10 21.33 -9.29
N ARG A 189 7.29 22.32 -9.67
CA ARG A 189 6.49 23.13 -8.73
C ARG A 189 5.05 22.62 -8.73
N LYS A 190 4.61 22.06 -7.61
CA LYS A 190 3.23 21.60 -7.38
C LYS A 190 2.26 22.79 -7.30
N PRO A 191 0.96 22.59 -7.62
CA PRO A 191 -0.05 23.59 -7.33
C PRO A 191 -0.23 23.70 -5.80
N GLY A 192 -0.71 24.84 -5.31
CA GLY A 192 -0.80 25.07 -3.88
C GLY A 192 -1.68 26.24 -3.49
N VAL A 193 -2.15 26.22 -2.25
CA VAL A 193 -2.83 27.35 -1.62
C VAL A 193 -1.90 27.98 -0.59
N HIS A 194 -1.72 29.28 -0.73
CA HIS A 194 -0.95 30.10 0.18
C HIS A 194 -1.91 30.97 0.98
N MET A 195 -1.83 30.85 2.30
CA MET A 195 -2.44 31.79 3.21
C MET A 195 -1.45 32.93 3.44
N THR A 196 -1.91 34.16 3.26
CA THR A 196 -1.13 35.36 3.56
C THR A 196 -1.74 36.05 4.77
N MET A 197 -0.98 36.13 5.86
CA MET A 197 -1.41 36.74 7.12
C MET A 197 -0.98 38.21 7.15
N THR A 198 -1.91 39.11 7.42
CA THR A 198 -1.63 40.56 7.56
C THR A 198 -2.15 41.06 8.90
N TYR A 199 -1.30 41.68 9.70
CA TYR A 199 -1.73 42.26 10.97
C TYR A 199 -2.50 43.56 10.74
N ARG A 200 -3.72 43.69 11.29
CA ARG A 200 -4.59 44.87 11.13
C ARG A 200 -5.21 45.26 12.46
N CYS A 201 -5.51 46.55 12.60
CA CYS A 201 -6.23 47.13 13.72
C CYS A 201 -7.40 47.99 13.22
N ASP A 202 -8.56 47.85 13.85
CA ASP A 202 -9.74 48.69 13.60
C ASP A 202 -9.70 49.94 14.48
N PHE A 203 -10.01 51.10 13.89
CA PHE A 203 -10.08 52.39 14.58
C PHE A 203 -11.53 52.92 14.59
N ILE A 204 -11.96 53.54 15.70
CA ILE A 204 -13.21 54.28 15.75
C ILE A 204 -13.02 55.61 15.03
N ASN A 205 -13.74 55.84 13.93
CA ASN A 205 -13.95 57.19 13.41
C ASN A 205 -14.96 57.89 14.32
N ASP A 206 -14.51 58.87 15.08
CA ASP A 206 -15.38 59.70 15.91
C ASP A 206 -16.13 60.71 15.03
N THR A 207 -17.30 60.34 14.52
CA THR A 207 -18.25 61.29 13.91
C THR A 207 -19.17 61.97 14.93
N ASN A 208 -18.88 61.91 16.23
CA ASN A 208 -19.75 62.50 17.26
C ASN A 208 -19.11 63.73 17.92
N ASN A 209 -18.97 64.81 17.16
CA ASN A 209 -18.84 66.14 17.76
C ASN A 209 -20.25 66.76 17.91
N PRO A 210 -20.73 67.08 19.13
CA PRO A 210 -22.06 67.62 19.33
C PRO A 210 -22.09 69.13 19.03
N GLY A 211 -22.82 69.50 17.97
CA GLY A 211 -23.54 70.77 17.84
C GLY A 211 -22.73 72.07 17.70
N THR A 212 -22.79 72.67 16.51
CA THR A 212 -23.18 74.10 16.36
C THR A 212 -23.66 74.38 14.94
N GLY A 213 -24.97 74.65 14.84
CA GLY A 213 -25.77 75.30 13.79
C GLY A 213 -25.22 75.59 12.39
N GLY A 214 -26.01 75.18 11.38
CA GLY A 214 -26.40 76.10 10.29
C GLY A 214 -26.26 75.59 8.85
N GLY A 215 -27.38 75.15 8.26
CA GLY A 215 -27.84 75.62 6.94
C GLY A 215 -27.19 75.07 5.65
N GLY A 216 -27.83 74.04 5.08
CA GLY A 216 -28.24 73.87 3.67
C GLY A 216 -27.34 74.30 2.48
N GLY A 217 -27.11 73.37 1.55
CA GLY A 217 -26.76 73.67 0.16
C GLY A 217 -26.15 72.49 -0.60
N SER A 218 -26.78 72.09 -1.71
CA SER A 218 -26.28 71.06 -2.64
C SER A 218 -25.14 71.58 -3.54
N ILE A 219 -24.49 70.62 -4.23
CA ILE A 219 -23.76 70.68 -5.52
C ILE A 219 -22.21 70.67 -5.43
N GLY A 220 -21.62 69.60 -5.98
CA GLY A 220 -20.56 69.68 -7.02
C GLY A 220 -19.10 69.77 -6.61
N ASP A 221 -18.34 68.78 -7.09
CA ASP A 221 -17.02 68.86 -7.73
C ASP A 221 -15.78 69.36 -6.96
N GLY A 222 -14.71 68.57 -7.04
CA GLY A 222 -13.32 69.03 -7.09
C GLY A 222 -12.58 69.36 -5.78
N SER A 223 -11.32 68.91 -5.74
CA SER A 223 -10.24 69.23 -4.79
C SER A 223 -10.33 68.54 -3.41
N GLY A 224 -9.33 67.82 -2.92
CA GLY A 224 -7.89 67.95 -3.13
C GLY A 224 -7.26 68.31 -1.79
N THR A 225 -6.89 67.30 -1.00
CA THR A 225 -6.00 67.47 0.15
C THR A 225 -4.83 66.52 0.03
N TYR A 226 -3.83 67.03 -0.68
CA TYR A 226 -2.43 66.66 -0.56
C TYR A 226 -2.02 66.69 0.92
N VAL A 227 -1.49 65.57 1.43
CA VAL A 227 -0.58 65.57 2.58
C VAL A 227 0.80 65.13 2.05
N PRO A 228 1.89 65.82 2.41
CA PRO A 228 3.17 65.75 1.71
C PRO A 228 3.94 64.47 2.00
N GLY A 229 4.76 64.07 1.04
CA GLY A 229 5.52 62.83 1.04
C GLY A 229 6.43 62.62 2.25
N GLY A 230 6.42 61.39 2.75
CA GLY A 230 7.56 60.73 3.36
C GLY A 230 7.91 59.54 2.49
N GLY A 231 9.02 59.62 1.75
CA GLY A 231 9.56 58.50 1.00
C GLY A 231 9.90 57.37 1.95
N SER A 232 9.23 56.23 1.80
CA SER A 232 9.68 54.96 2.36
C SER A 232 9.62 53.94 1.23
N THR A 233 10.78 53.40 0.89
CA THR A 233 10.98 52.33 -0.09
C THR A 233 10.06 51.17 0.25
N THR A 234 8.94 51.07 -0.46
CA THR A 234 7.87 50.11 -0.16
C THR A 234 8.36 48.71 -0.54
N PRO A 235 8.56 47.77 0.40
CA PRO A 235 9.21 46.49 0.12
C PRO A 235 8.20 45.46 -0.43
N CYS A 236 7.54 45.76 -1.54
CA CYS A 236 6.31 45.04 -1.93
C CYS A 236 6.21 44.84 -3.43
N ASN A 237 5.79 43.64 -3.85
CA ASN A 237 5.20 43.47 -5.18
C ASN A 237 3.74 43.97 -5.14
N GLY A 238 3.14 44.30 -6.28
CA GLY A 238 1.79 44.89 -6.37
C GLY A 238 0.61 44.02 -5.85
N ASN A 239 0.88 42.96 -5.08
CA ASN A 239 -0.07 41.94 -4.61
C ASN A 239 -0.14 41.78 -3.08
N GLY A 240 0.40 42.69 -2.25
CA GLY A 240 0.18 42.62 -0.79
C GLY A 240 1.26 41.88 0.04
N ILE A 241 2.24 41.23 -0.60
CA ILE A 241 3.20 40.33 0.08
C ILE A 241 4.58 40.99 0.22
N ALA A 242 5.19 40.84 1.40
CA ALA A 242 6.52 41.37 1.70
C ALA A 242 7.62 40.76 0.80
N THR A 243 8.55 41.60 0.35
CA THR A 243 9.74 41.21 -0.44
C THR A 243 11.07 41.48 0.28
N GLU A 244 11.01 42.10 1.46
CA GLU A 244 12.12 42.34 2.38
C GLU A 244 11.67 42.03 3.83
N PRO A 245 12.60 41.76 4.78
CA PRO A 245 12.27 41.58 6.19
C PRO A 245 11.53 42.78 6.76
N PHE A 246 10.54 42.54 7.63
CA PHE A 246 9.73 43.60 8.23
C PHE A 246 9.21 43.17 9.60
N ASN A 247 8.85 44.15 10.45
CA ASN A 247 8.17 43.88 11.70
C ASN A 247 6.66 44.12 11.55
N PRO A 248 5.78 43.09 11.67
CA PRO A 248 4.35 43.30 11.70
C PRO A 248 3.99 44.07 12.98
N SER A 249 3.58 45.33 12.86
CA SER A 249 3.14 46.18 13.98
C SER A 249 1.98 47.12 13.60
N GLU A 250 1.32 47.64 14.63
CA GLU A 250 -0.09 48.07 14.75
C GLU A 250 -0.64 49.18 13.83
N ASN A 251 0.07 49.64 12.79
CA ASN A 251 -0.46 50.73 11.97
C ASN A 251 0.01 50.72 10.50
N LEU A 252 -0.43 49.69 9.78
CA LEU A 252 -0.37 49.67 8.33
C LEU A 252 -1.71 50.21 7.82
N GLY A 253 -1.78 51.52 7.58
CA GLY A 253 -2.93 52.14 6.94
C GLY A 253 -3.27 51.48 5.60
N ASP A 254 -4.49 51.73 5.10
CA ASP A 254 -4.97 51.20 3.81
C ASP A 254 -3.96 51.47 2.69
N GLY A 255 -3.23 50.43 2.27
CA GLY A 255 -2.27 50.50 1.16
C GLY A 255 -0.85 49.97 1.42
N ASN A 256 -0.44 49.71 2.67
CA ASN A 256 0.92 49.21 2.94
C ASN A 256 0.98 47.67 3.03
N CYS A 257 1.80 47.07 2.16
CA CYS A 257 1.90 45.64 1.88
C CYS A 257 2.91 44.93 2.81
N THR A 258 2.45 44.06 3.72
CA THR A 258 3.33 43.30 4.63
C THR A 258 2.85 41.87 4.89
N GLY A 259 2.23 41.23 3.89
CA GLY A 259 1.67 39.90 4.07
C GLY A 259 2.74 38.83 4.37
N ILE A 260 2.47 37.95 5.34
CA ILE A 260 3.30 36.80 5.69
C ILE A 260 2.74 35.54 5.01
N PRO A 261 3.39 35.02 3.95
CA PRO A 261 2.91 33.83 3.27
C PRO A 261 3.25 32.56 4.06
N THR A 262 2.31 31.63 4.14
CA THR A 262 2.50 30.27 4.67
C THR A 262 1.60 29.29 3.95
N SER A 263 1.89 28.00 4.08
CA SER A 263 1.02 26.90 3.68
C SER A 263 1.03 25.84 4.78
N PRO A 264 -0.12 25.19 5.05
CA PRO A 264 -0.19 24.13 6.06
C PRO A 264 0.86 23.05 5.81
N THR A 265 1.69 22.80 6.82
CA THR A 265 2.73 21.78 6.82
C THR A 265 2.31 20.64 7.73
N VAL A 266 2.14 19.44 7.19
CA VAL A 266 1.59 18.30 7.92
C VAL A 266 2.56 17.11 7.96
N THR A 267 2.84 16.64 9.18
CA THR A 267 3.56 15.39 9.41
C THR A 267 2.71 14.50 10.30
N LEU A 268 2.34 13.33 9.76
CA LEU A 268 1.44 12.39 10.44
C LEU A 268 2.16 11.22 11.10
N SER A 269 3.40 10.95 10.69
CA SER A 269 4.18 9.86 11.27
C SER A 269 4.84 10.33 12.58
N THR A 270 4.66 9.56 13.64
CA THR A 270 5.42 9.73 14.89
C THR A 270 6.60 8.76 14.97
N PHE A 271 6.96 8.09 13.86
CA PHE A 271 8.01 7.09 13.83
C PHE A 271 9.35 7.62 14.33
N PHE A 272 9.70 8.88 14.01
CA PHE A 272 10.91 9.53 14.51
C PHE A 272 10.98 9.59 16.05
N LYS A 273 9.85 9.75 16.76
CA LYS A 273 9.81 9.72 18.23
C LYS A 273 10.16 8.32 18.73
N TYR A 274 9.60 7.30 18.08
CA TYR A 274 9.93 5.92 18.37
C TYR A 274 11.40 5.62 18.08
N ILE A 275 11.96 6.08 16.96
CA ILE A 275 13.41 5.96 16.67
C ILE A 275 14.24 6.57 17.81
N LYS A 276 13.92 7.79 18.27
CA LYS A 276 14.64 8.43 19.39
C LYS A 276 14.57 7.64 20.71
N SER A 277 13.57 6.76 20.87
CA SER A 277 13.44 5.89 22.05
C SER A 277 14.27 4.60 21.96
N LEU A 278 14.85 4.28 20.79
CA LEU A 278 15.65 3.08 20.58
C LEU A 278 17.06 3.20 21.20
N PRO A 279 17.78 2.09 21.41
CA PRO A 279 19.21 2.11 21.68
C PRO A 279 20.03 2.89 20.62
N THR A 280 21.08 3.58 21.04
CA THR A 280 21.88 4.50 20.20
C THR A 280 22.45 3.85 18.94
N ASP A 281 22.85 2.58 19.03
CA ASP A 281 23.34 1.79 17.91
C ASP A 281 22.25 1.55 16.85
N LEU A 282 21.01 1.26 17.25
CA LEU A 282 19.88 1.13 16.32
C LEU A 282 19.45 2.48 15.74
N GLN A 283 19.52 3.56 16.52
CA GLN A 283 19.28 4.92 16.03
C GLN A 283 20.26 5.29 14.91
N ASN A 284 21.55 5.08 15.15
CA ASN A 284 22.59 5.37 14.16
C ASN A 284 22.44 4.50 12.91
N LEU A 285 22.04 3.22 13.09
CA LEU A 285 21.79 2.31 11.98
C LEU A 285 20.65 2.82 11.08
N ILE A 286 19.47 3.11 11.66
CA ILE A 286 18.29 3.46 10.86
C ILE A 286 18.34 4.88 10.28
N ASN A 287 19.06 5.79 10.93
CA ASN A 287 19.26 7.16 10.43
C ASN A 287 20.42 7.29 9.44
N ASN A 288 21.20 6.23 9.19
CA ASN A 288 22.22 6.24 8.15
C ASN A 288 21.52 6.39 6.77
N PRO A 289 21.91 7.37 5.94
CA PRO A 289 21.34 7.56 4.59
C PRO A 289 21.35 6.30 3.70
N GLU A 290 22.33 5.40 3.89
CA GLU A 290 22.41 4.12 3.15
C GLU A 290 21.23 3.18 3.49
N ASN A 291 20.60 3.35 4.66
CA ASN A 291 19.45 2.58 5.13
C ASN A 291 18.11 3.29 4.89
N LYS A 292 18.04 4.29 4.00
CA LYS A 292 16.81 5.03 3.69
C LYS A 292 15.61 4.11 3.39
N ALA A 293 15.81 3.06 2.59
CA ALA A 293 14.75 2.11 2.27
C ALA A 293 14.23 1.34 3.50
N PHE A 294 15.11 1.01 4.46
CA PHE A 294 14.70 0.43 5.74
C PHE A 294 13.88 1.42 6.56
N PHE A 295 14.30 2.69 6.61
CA PHE A 295 13.59 3.73 7.32
C PHE A 295 12.16 3.87 6.79
N GLU A 296 12.00 4.03 5.47
CA GLU A 296 10.70 4.20 4.82
C GLU A 296 9.80 2.95 4.98
N GLY A 297 10.40 1.77 4.85
CA GLY A 297 9.72 0.50 5.03
C GLY A 297 9.17 0.29 6.44
N LEU A 298 10.01 0.49 7.46
CA LEU A 298 9.61 0.36 8.86
C LEU A 298 8.69 1.48 9.32
N GLN A 299 8.86 2.70 8.80
CA GLN A 299 7.94 3.82 9.03
C GLN A 299 6.54 3.46 8.54
N SER A 300 6.43 2.87 7.35
CA SER A 300 5.14 2.45 6.79
C SER A 300 4.45 1.40 7.68
N CYS A 301 5.21 0.46 8.24
CA CYS A 301 4.69 -0.52 9.18
C CYS A 301 4.26 0.11 10.51
N TYR A 302 5.06 1.02 11.06
CA TYR A 302 4.73 1.75 12.28
C TYR A 302 3.47 2.61 12.13
N ASP A 303 3.35 3.32 11.00
CA ASP A 303 2.20 4.18 10.70
C ASP A 303 0.92 3.36 10.52
N ALA A 304 1.04 2.10 10.06
CA ALA A 304 -0.10 1.18 9.95
C ALA A 304 -0.53 0.62 11.32
N ASN A 305 0.41 0.33 12.21
CA ASN A 305 0.14 -0.12 13.57
C ASN A 305 1.30 0.26 14.51
N ASN A 306 1.04 1.10 15.50
CA ASN A 306 2.02 1.57 16.46
C ASN A 306 1.86 0.98 17.87
N SER A 307 1.17 -0.18 18.00
CA SER A 307 1.07 -0.91 19.26
C SER A 307 2.45 -1.29 19.81
N GLU A 308 2.52 -1.60 21.11
CA GLU A 308 3.78 -1.98 21.75
C GLU A 308 4.37 -3.26 21.14
N GLU A 309 3.51 -4.22 20.75
CA GLU A 309 3.92 -5.42 20.03
C GLU A 309 4.52 -5.08 18.66
N SER A 310 3.88 -4.20 17.88
CA SER A 310 4.39 -3.76 16.58
C SER A 310 5.74 -3.05 16.72
N LYS A 311 5.87 -2.16 17.71
CA LYS A 311 7.14 -1.51 18.07
C LYS A 311 8.22 -2.52 18.43
N ASN A 312 7.89 -3.58 19.17
CA ASN A 312 8.86 -4.63 19.48
C ASN A 312 9.31 -5.38 18.22
N ILE A 313 8.38 -5.71 17.31
CA ILE A 313 8.70 -6.39 16.05
C ILE A 313 9.60 -5.51 15.16
N ILE A 314 9.32 -4.20 15.06
CA ILE A 314 10.17 -3.25 14.33
C ILE A 314 11.58 -3.21 14.93
N LYS A 315 11.70 -3.13 16.26
CA LYS A 315 12.98 -3.16 16.97
C LYS A 315 13.76 -4.43 16.64
N TRP A 316 13.11 -5.60 16.65
CA TRP A 316 13.74 -6.86 16.30
C TRP A 316 14.16 -6.92 14.83
N GLY A 317 13.41 -6.27 13.93
CA GLY A 317 13.80 -6.13 12.53
C GLY A 317 15.07 -5.30 12.36
N LEU A 318 15.20 -4.21 13.12
CA LEU A 318 16.42 -3.41 13.16
C LEU A 318 17.61 -4.18 13.74
N GLN A 319 17.41 -4.93 14.82
CA GLN A 319 18.45 -5.81 15.39
C GLN A 319 18.87 -6.91 14.41
N PHE A 320 17.93 -7.45 13.64
CA PHE A 320 18.25 -8.40 12.58
C PHE A 320 19.11 -7.76 11.49
N LYS A 321 18.74 -6.57 11.00
CA LYS A 321 19.54 -5.79 10.05
C LYS A 321 20.92 -5.44 10.60
N GLN A 322 21.04 -5.09 11.87
CA GLN A 322 22.33 -4.81 12.51
C GLN A 322 23.28 -6.01 12.42
N ASN A 323 22.75 -7.22 12.57
CA ASN A 323 23.52 -8.47 12.60
C ASN A 323 23.67 -9.14 11.23
N ASN A 324 23.04 -8.61 10.17
CA ASN A 324 23.01 -9.23 8.84
C ASN A 324 23.24 -8.20 7.74
N THR A 325 24.16 -8.48 6.82
CA THR A 325 24.30 -7.67 5.60
C THR A 325 23.16 -8.02 4.64
N ILE A 326 22.09 -7.23 4.68
CA ILE A 326 20.86 -7.45 3.90
C ILE A 326 20.27 -6.11 3.44
N THR A 327 19.73 -6.07 2.21
CA THR A 327 18.99 -4.92 1.68
C THR A 327 17.52 -4.92 2.13
N TRP A 328 16.81 -3.81 1.98
CA TRP A 328 15.38 -3.77 2.34
C TRP A 328 14.57 -4.70 1.44
N GLU A 329 14.89 -4.79 0.15
CA GLU A 329 14.20 -5.65 -0.81
C GLU A 329 14.29 -7.14 -0.42
N GLU A 330 15.48 -7.58 0.02
CA GLU A 330 15.68 -8.95 0.52
C GLU A 330 15.00 -9.17 1.89
N PHE A 331 15.01 -8.15 2.76
CA PHE A 331 14.48 -8.27 4.11
C PHE A 331 12.96 -8.12 4.20
N GLN A 332 12.34 -7.28 3.39
CA GLN A 332 10.91 -7.00 3.41
C GLN A 332 10.03 -8.27 3.46
N PRO A 333 10.23 -9.30 2.62
CA PRO A 333 9.43 -10.53 2.71
C PRO A 333 9.64 -11.29 4.03
N ILE A 334 10.87 -11.30 4.57
CA ILE A 334 11.18 -11.89 5.88
C ILE A 334 10.48 -11.11 6.99
N PHE A 335 10.53 -9.78 6.91
CA PHE A 335 9.91 -8.88 7.88
C PHE A 335 8.40 -9.09 7.93
N LEU A 336 7.73 -9.04 6.77
CA LEU A 336 6.27 -9.22 6.69
C LEU A 336 5.83 -10.60 7.16
N ALA A 337 6.57 -11.65 6.81
CA ALA A 337 6.30 -13.00 7.30
C ALA A 337 6.40 -13.10 8.83
N GLY A 338 7.46 -12.57 9.43
CA GLY A 338 7.63 -12.58 10.88
C GLY A 338 6.62 -11.70 11.60
N TYR A 339 6.31 -10.53 11.04
CA TYR A 339 5.33 -9.59 11.57
C TYR A 339 3.93 -10.22 11.62
N ASN A 340 3.45 -10.78 10.50
CA ASN A 340 2.14 -11.43 10.43
C ASN A 340 2.10 -12.67 11.33
N PHE A 341 3.14 -13.50 11.32
CA PHE A 341 3.20 -14.68 12.16
C PHE A 341 3.07 -14.33 13.65
N LEU A 342 3.82 -13.33 14.12
CA LEU A 342 3.79 -12.91 15.51
C LEU A 342 2.48 -12.21 15.86
N THR A 343 1.85 -11.47 14.96
CA THR A 343 0.52 -10.89 15.21
C THR A 343 -0.48 -11.96 15.67
N ASP A 344 -0.43 -13.15 15.10
CA ASP A 344 -1.34 -14.26 15.46
C ASP A 344 -0.80 -15.18 16.57
N ASN A 345 0.51 -15.16 16.84
CA ASN A 345 1.17 -16.19 17.64
C ASN A 345 2.09 -15.63 18.75
N TYR A 346 2.05 -14.32 19.03
CA TYR A 346 2.99 -13.65 19.94
C TYR A 346 3.08 -14.35 21.29
N ALA A 347 1.93 -14.54 21.96
CA ALA A 347 1.86 -15.12 23.30
C ALA A 347 2.34 -16.58 23.38
N ASP A 348 2.29 -17.30 22.25
CA ASP A 348 2.64 -18.72 22.16
C ASP A 348 4.05 -18.95 21.56
N THR A 349 4.79 -17.87 21.27
CA THR A 349 6.11 -17.92 20.67
C THR A 349 7.19 -17.72 21.74
N THR A 350 8.08 -18.70 21.89
CA THR A 350 9.24 -18.57 22.76
C THR A 350 10.36 -17.82 22.02
N ASN A 351 10.98 -16.82 22.67
CA ASN A 351 12.01 -15.96 22.10
C ASN A 351 11.54 -15.33 20.76
N PRO A 352 10.47 -14.51 20.78
CA PRO A 352 9.90 -13.91 19.57
C PRO A 352 10.89 -12.98 18.85
N GLU A 353 11.87 -12.41 19.55
CA GLU A 353 12.95 -11.59 18.98
C GLU A 353 13.83 -12.32 17.96
N GLN A 354 13.85 -13.65 18.00
CA GLN A 354 14.62 -14.50 17.06
C GLN A 354 13.79 -14.94 15.83
N ILE A 355 12.57 -14.41 15.62
CA ILE A 355 11.69 -14.85 14.54
C ILE A 355 12.32 -14.69 13.15
N PHE A 356 12.98 -13.55 12.88
CA PHE A 356 13.56 -13.26 11.59
C PHE A 356 14.76 -14.16 11.30
N THR A 357 15.55 -14.50 12.32
CA THR A 357 16.61 -15.52 12.23
C THR A 357 16.04 -16.90 11.89
N ARG A 358 14.98 -17.34 12.57
CA ARG A 358 14.33 -18.63 12.30
C ARG A 358 13.77 -18.68 10.88
N ILE A 359 13.11 -17.61 10.45
CA ILE A 359 12.60 -17.45 9.09
C ILE A 359 13.74 -17.55 8.06
N LYS A 360 14.84 -16.82 8.27
CA LYS A 360 16.00 -16.86 7.38
C LYS A 360 16.59 -18.27 7.31
N ASN A 361 16.80 -18.91 8.45
CA ASN A 361 17.35 -20.26 8.54
C ASN A 361 16.47 -21.30 7.83
N LEU A 362 15.15 -21.19 7.96
CA LEU A 362 14.21 -22.03 7.22
C LEU A 362 14.34 -21.81 5.72
N ASN A 363 14.38 -20.55 5.28
CA ASN A 363 14.54 -20.21 3.86
C ASN A 363 15.86 -20.74 3.28
N ASP A 364 16.97 -20.56 3.99
CA ASP A 364 18.29 -21.05 3.58
C ASP A 364 18.29 -22.59 3.49
N ALA A 365 17.65 -23.27 4.43
CA ALA A 365 17.55 -24.73 4.40
C ALA A 365 16.65 -25.24 3.27
N LEU A 366 15.62 -24.50 2.87
CA LEU A 366 14.79 -24.82 1.71
C LEU A 366 15.52 -24.60 0.39
N ILE A 367 16.42 -23.62 0.32
CA ILE A 367 17.30 -23.43 -0.85
C ILE A 367 18.24 -24.64 -0.98
N GLN A 368 18.78 -25.13 0.13
CA GLN A 368 19.69 -26.29 0.14
C GLN A 368 18.97 -27.62 -0.11
N ASN A 369 17.78 -27.78 0.48
CA ASN A 369 16.93 -28.95 0.33
C ASN A 369 15.47 -28.51 0.10
N PRO A 370 15.04 -28.37 -1.16
CA PRO A 370 13.66 -28.01 -1.49
C PRO A 370 12.62 -29.02 -0.96
N ASN A 371 13.04 -30.25 -0.67
CA ASN A 371 12.16 -31.30 -0.13
C ASN A 371 12.08 -31.30 1.41
N LEU A 372 12.77 -30.38 2.10
CA LEU A 372 12.84 -30.34 3.58
C LEU A 372 11.47 -30.32 4.25
N LEU A 373 10.44 -29.80 3.59
CA LEU A 373 9.09 -29.76 4.18
C LEU A 373 8.24 -30.98 3.82
N VAL A 374 8.64 -31.76 2.81
CA VAL A 374 7.86 -32.89 2.34
C VAL A 374 7.99 -34.05 3.32
N ASP A 375 6.93 -34.34 4.06
CA ASP A 375 6.87 -35.49 4.96
C ASP A 375 6.35 -36.72 4.21
N ILE A 376 7.21 -37.32 3.37
CA ILE A 376 6.90 -38.53 2.59
C ILE A 376 7.81 -39.69 3.00
N PRO A 377 7.27 -40.88 3.31
CA PRO A 377 8.10 -42.08 3.46
C PRO A 377 8.93 -42.35 2.18
N CYS A 378 10.24 -42.56 2.30
CA CYS A 378 11.12 -42.70 1.12
C CYS A 378 10.70 -43.81 0.15
N ASN A 379 10.04 -44.87 0.65
CA ASN A 379 9.50 -45.95 -0.16
C ASN A 379 8.25 -45.56 -0.99
N GLU A 380 7.59 -44.45 -0.64
CA GLU A 380 6.44 -43.91 -1.38
C GLU A 380 6.89 -43.01 -2.54
N LEU A 381 8.03 -42.35 -2.42
CA LEU A 381 8.54 -41.38 -3.42
C LEU A 381 8.59 -41.93 -4.86
N PRO A 382 9.00 -43.18 -5.14
CA PRO A 382 8.98 -43.72 -6.50
C PRO A 382 7.60 -43.69 -7.17
N LYS A 383 6.49 -43.76 -6.40
CA LYS A 383 5.12 -43.76 -6.93
C LYS A 383 4.68 -42.40 -7.50
N TRP A 384 5.39 -41.33 -7.14
CA TRP A 384 5.09 -39.95 -7.53
C TRP A 384 6.03 -39.42 -8.61
N LYS A 385 7.22 -40.01 -8.71
CA LYS A 385 8.31 -39.56 -9.60
C LYS A 385 7.89 -39.49 -11.07
N ASP A 386 7.14 -40.47 -11.56
CA ASP A 386 6.73 -40.53 -12.97
C ASP A 386 5.75 -39.40 -13.31
N LEU A 387 4.82 -39.09 -12.39
CA LEU A 387 3.89 -37.98 -12.56
C LEU A 387 4.58 -36.62 -12.41
N ALA A 388 5.50 -36.50 -11.45
CA ALA A 388 6.32 -35.29 -11.29
C ALA A 388 7.13 -34.98 -12.56
N LYS A 389 7.68 -36.03 -13.20
CA LYS A 389 8.51 -35.92 -14.41
C LYS A 389 7.74 -36.13 -15.71
N HIS A 390 6.41 -36.06 -15.66
CA HIS A 390 5.55 -36.30 -16.82
C HIS A 390 6.01 -35.48 -18.03
N GLN A 391 6.35 -36.19 -19.11
CA GLN A 391 6.85 -35.56 -20.33
C GLN A 391 5.69 -35.16 -21.21
N ILE A 392 5.51 -33.85 -21.37
CA ILE A 392 4.45 -33.29 -22.21
C ILE A 392 4.80 -33.55 -23.68
N PRO A 393 3.92 -34.24 -24.45
CA PRO A 393 4.14 -34.53 -25.86
C PRO A 393 4.36 -33.26 -26.69
N GLN A 394 5.20 -33.37 -27.72
CA GLN A 394 5.50 -32.23 -28.59
C GLN A 394 4.25 -31.70 -29.30
N SER A 395 3.31 -32.57 -29.69
CA SER A 395 2.02 -32.18 -30.28
C SER A 395 1.19 -31.24 -29.39
N VAL A 396 1.25 -31.43 -28.06
CA VAL A 396 0.57 -30.58 -27.08
C VAL A 396 1.25 -29.21 -27.00
N LYS A 397 2.59 -29.18 -26.97
CA LYS A 397 3.37 -27.92 -26.99
C LYS A 397 3.16 -27.13 -28.28
N ASP A 398 3.14 -27.83 -29.42
CA ASP A 398 2.92 -27.23 -30.74
C ASP A 398 1.51 -26.63 -30.86
N LYS A 399 0.50 -27.25 -30.24
CA LYS A 399 -0.84 -26.68 -30.16
C LYS A 399 -0.83 -25.33 -29.45
N LEU A 400 -0.23 -25.23 -28.26
CA LEU A 400 -0.15 -23.96 -27.53
C LEU A 400 0.60 -22.88 -28.33
N ARG A 401 1.73 -23.25 -28.95
CA ARG A 401 2.47 -22.35 -29.85
C ARG A 401 1.61 -21.86 -31.02
N LYS A 402 0.80 -22.74 -31.62
CA LYS A 402 -0.10 -22.37 -32.72
C LYS A 402 -1.18 -21.39 -32.26
N ILE A 403 -1.72 -21.57 -31.06
CA ILE A 403 -2.68 -20.62 -30.48
C ILE A 403 -2.02 -19.25 -30.33
N ASN A 404 -0.85 -19.18 -29.67
CA ASN A 404 -0.13 -17.92 -29.44
C ASN A 404 0.24 -17.21 -30.75
N ASN A 405 0.72 -17.95 -31.77
CA ASN A 405 1.06 -17.39 -33.08
C ASN A 405 -0.14 -16.77 -33.80
N ASN A 406 -1.35 -17.30 -33.59
CA ASN A 406 -2.57 -16.78 -34.19
C ASN A 406 -3.13 -15.56 -33.43
N THR A 407 -2.62 -15.30 -32.23
CA THR A 407 -3.15 -14.30 -31.29
C THR A 407 -2.07 -13.28 -30.89
N SER A 408 -1.04 -13.13 -31.72
CA SER A 408 0.19 -12.35 -31.47
C SER A 408 0.01 -10.85 -31.21
N TRP A 409 -1.24 -10.37 -31.19
CA TRP A 409 -1.64 -9.00 -30.86
C TRP A 409 -2.01 -8.82 -29.37
N TYR A 410 -2.18 -9.92 -28.63
CA TYR A 410 -2.32 -9.91 -27.18
C TYR A 410 -0.94 -10.02 -26.49
N GLN A 411 -0.76 -9.32 -25.37
CA GLN A 411 0.50 -9.34 -24.60
C GLN A 411 0.67 -10.60 -23.72
N ASP A 412 -0.41 -11.36 -23.48
CA ASP A 412 -0.39 -12.54 -22.62
C ASP A 412 -0.56 -13.83 -23.43
N GLU A 413 0.33 -14.80 -23.21
CA GLU A 413 0.41 -16.05 -23.97
C GLU A 413 -0.01 -17.28 -23.16
N PHE A 414 -0.54 -18.30 -23.84
CA PHE A 414 -0.68 -19.62 -23.23
C PHE A 414 0.70 -20.24 -23.02
N SER A 415 1.01 -20.69 -21.79
CA SER A 415 2.26 -21.37 -21.50
C SER A 415 2.09 -22.50 -20.50
N ILE A 416 2.94 -23.54 -20.63
CA ILE A 416 2.95 -24.66 -19.68
C ILE A 416 3.49 -24.18 -18.35
N GLN A 417 2.76 -24.46 -17.27
CA GLN A 417 3.21 -24.29 -15.90
C GLN A 417 3.68 -25.64 -15.35
N ASN A 418 4.94 -26.01 -15.59
CA ASN A 418 5.51 -27.22 -15.01
C ASN A 418 5.86 -27.01 -13.52
N LEU A 419 6.28 -28.06 -12.81
CA LEU A 419 6.65 -27.93 -11.39
C LEU A 419 7.72 -26.84 -11.14
N ASP A 420 8.64 -26.62 -12.08
CA ASP A 420 9.71 -25.64 -11.95
C ASP A 420 9.23 -24.18 -12.15
N PHE A 421 8.04 -24.00 -12.74
CA PHE A 421 7.42 -22.69 -12.92
C PHE A 421 6.95 -22.07 -11.59
N ALA A 422 6.60 -22.90 -10.61
CA ALA A 422 6.10 -22.44 -9.32
C ALA A 422 7.19 -21.80 -8.44
N SER A 423 6.83 -20.71 -7.77
CA SER A 423 7.69 -20.07 -6.76
C SER A 423 7.59 -20.72 -5.37
N GLY A 424 6.51 -21.44 -5.06
CA GLY A 424 6.33 -22.09 -3.77
C GLY A 424 7.35 -23.18 -3.51
N ALA A 425 8.05 -23.14 -2.37
CA ALA A 425 9.11 -24.10 -2.04
C ALA A 425 8.59 -25.54 -1.85
N SER A 426 7.30 -25.70 -1.57
CA SER A 426 6.69 -26.96 -1.17
C SER A 426 6.06 -27.71 -2.33
N VAL A 427 6.37 -29.01 -2.45
CA VAL A 427 5.65 -29.94 -3.33
C VAL A 427 4.46 -30.52 -2.57
N ASN A 428 3.28 -30.49 -3.19
CA ASN A 428 2.08 -31.21 -2.79
C ASN A 428 1.94 -32.47 -3.63
N MET A 429 1.76 -33.60 -2.95
CA MET A 429 1.49 -34.90 -3.55
C MET A 429 0.23 -35.46 -2.89
N ASP A 430 -0.82 -35.70 -3.68
CA ASP A 430 -2.10 -36.15 -3.16
C ASP A 430 -2.71 -37.27 -4.01
N LEU A 431 -3.48 -38.15 -3.36
CA LEU A 431 -4.15 -39.29 -3.99
C LEU A 431 -5.53 -39.44 -3.38
N PHE A 432 -6.56 -39.46 -4.23
CA PHE A 432 -7.96 -39.58 -3.86
C PHE A 432 -8.57 -40.79 -4.57
N PRO A 433 -8.61 -41.99 -3.95
CA PRO A 433 -9.12 -43.20 -4.58
C PRO A 433 -10.57 -43.53 -4.19
N VAL A 434 -11.32 -44.11 -5.13
CA VAL A 434 -12.64 -44.72 -4.90
C VAL A 434 -12.58 -46.17 -5.34
N LYS A 435 -12.91 -47.08 -4.43
CA LYS A 435 -13.00 -48.52 -4.72
C LYS A 435 -14.41 -48.84 -5.19
N ILE A 436 -14.51 -49.58 -6.29
CA ILE A 436 -15.76 -50.04 -6.88
C ILE A 436 -15.76 -51.57 -6.81
N THR A 437 -16.61 -52.10 -5.94
CA THR A 437 -16.75 -53.54 -5.70
C THR A 437 -17.76 -54.17 -6.66
N ASN A 438 -18.71 -53.39 -7.14
CA ASN A 438 -19.69 -53.80 -8.15
C ASN A 438 -19.92 -52.66 -9.14
N MET A 439 -19.69 -52.92 -10.42
CA MET A 439 -19.83 -51.90 -11.47
C MET A 439 -21.28 -51.38 -11.54
N PRO A 440 -21.50 -50.08 -11.83
CA PRO A 440 -22.84 -49.58 -12.09
C PRO A 440 -23.37 -50.09 -13.44
N ASN A 441 -24.68 -50.00 -13.61
CA ASN A 441 -25.37 -50.28 -14.86
C ASN A 441 -25.15 -49.13 -15.85
N LYS A 442 -25.15 -49.45 -17.15
CA LYS A 442 -25.21 -48.47 -18.23
C LYS A 442 -26.55 -47.73 -18.16
N LEU A 443 -26.53 -46.42 -18.39
CA LEU A 443 -27.70 -45.55 -18.28
C LEU A 443 -28.90 -46.14 -19.04
N GLY A 444 -30.03 -46.28 -18.35
CA GLY A 444 -31.28 -46.80 -18.91
C GLY A 444 -31.27 -48.31 -19.22
N THR A 445 -30.28 -49.07 -18.74
CA THR A 445 -30.19 -50.52 -18.98
C THR A 445 -29.89 -51.29 -17.69
N ASN A 446 -30.05 -52.63 -17.72
CA ASN A 446 -29.59 -53.53 -16.66
C ASN A 446 -28.20 -54.15 -16.96
N LYS A 447 -27.51 -53.67 -18.00
CA LYS A 447 -26.17 -54.18 -18.36
C LYS A 447 -25.12 -53.42 -17.57
N LYS A 448 -24.16 -54.13 -16.98
CA LYS A 448 -23.03 -53.53 -16.25
C LYS A 448 -22.05 -52.85 -17.21
N TYR A 449 -21.45 -51.75 -16.77
CA TYR A 449 -20.26 -51.22 -17.43
C TYR A 449 -19.08 -52.17 -17.23
N THR A 450 -18.22 -52.29 -18.23
CA THR A 450 -16.83 -52.73 -18.01
C THR A 450 -16.00 -51.60 -17.37
N PRO A 451 -14.85 -51.88 -16.73
CA PRO A 451 -14.00 -50.84 -16.16
C PRO A 451 -13.62 -49.74 -17.16
N THR A 452 -13.22 -50.12 -18.38
CA THR A 452 -12.86 -49.15 -19.44
C THR A 452 -14.04 -48.28 -19.85
N GLU A 453 -15.22 -48.87 -20.04
CA GLU A 453 -16.41 -48.11 -20.43
C GLU A 453 -16.86 -47.15 -19.33
N PHE A 454 -16.80 -47.58 -18.06
CA PHE A 454 -17.17 -46.70 -16.95
C PHE A 454 -16.15 -45.58 -16.76
N PHE A 455 -14.85 -45.83 -16.95
CA PHE A 455 -13.84 -44.79 -16.86
C PHE A 455 -13.97 -43.75 -17.98
N ASP A 456 -14.31 -44.17 -19.20
CA ASP A 456 -14.63 -43.23 -20.29
C ASP A 456 -15.92 -42.45 -20.01
N PHE A 457 -16.95 -43.10 -19.44
CA PHE A 457 -18.14 -42.43 -18.94
C PHE A 457 -17.80 -41.39 -17.86
N PHE A 458 -16.96 -41.76 -16.89
CA PHE A 458 -16.50 -40.89 -15.81
C PHE A 458 -15.82 -39.63 -16.37
N ARG A 459 -14.89 -39.78 -17.32
CA ARG A 459 -14.20 -38.66 -17.97
C ARG A 459 -15.15 -37.72 -18.71
N ARG A 460 -16.02 -38.27 -19.55
CA ARG A 460 -16.97 -37.48 -20.37
C ARG A 460 -18.04 -36.81 -19.53
N ASN A 461 -18.33 -37.35 -18.36
CA ASN A 461 -19.34 -36.84 -17.44
C ASN A 461 -18.70 -36.37 -16.13
N ILE A 462 -17.48 -35.85 -16.19
CA ILE A 462 -16.71 -35.47 -14.99
C ILE A 462 -17.47 -34.48 -14.09
N ASN A 463 -18.35 -33.65 -14.66
CA ASN A 463 -19.20 -32.69 -13.93
C ASN A 463 -20.36 -33.33 -13.15
N LEU A 464 -20.66 -34.62 -13.35
CA LEU A 464 -21.51 -35.37 -12.42
C LEU A 464 -20.78 -35.64 -11.10
N PHE A 465 -19.44 -35.64 -11.15
CA PHE A 465 -18.59 -36.05 -10.05
C PHE A 465 -17.83 -34.86 -9.46
N ALA A 466 -17.57 -33.79 -10.20
CA ALA A 466 -16.93 -32.58 -9.68
C ALA A 466 -17.72 -31.33 -10.08
N GLU A 467 -17.38 -30.20 -9.47
CA GLU A 467 -18.21 -29.00 -9.62
C GLU A 467 -18.22 -28.45 -11.04
N LYS A 468 -17.07 -28.08 -11.61
CA LYS A 468 -17.04 -27.54 -12.99
C LYS A 468 -15.69 -27.75 -13.69
N PHE A 469 -15.72 -28.58 -14.71
CA PHE A 469 -14.72 -28.74 -15.75
C PHE A 469 -15.38 -28.41 -17.09
N SER A 470 -14.89 -27.38 -17.77
CA SER A 470 -15.46 -26.93 -19.04
C SER A 470 -14.37 -26.94 -20.10
N PRO A 471 -14.56 -27.61 -21.25
CA PRO A 471 -13.66 -27.44 -22.38
C PRO A 471 -13.52 -25.96 -22.73
N LEU A 472 -12.29 -25.51 -22.97
CA LEU A 472 -12.05 -24.10 -23.28
C LEU A 472 -12.63 -23.79 -24.66
N VAL A 473 -13.52 -22.80 -24.69
CA VAL A 473 -14.08 -22.24 -25.93
C VAL A 473 -13.89 -20.73 -25.88
N SER A 474 -13.05 -20.21 -26.77
CA SER A 474 -12.74 -18.79 -26.88
C SER A 474 -12.54 -18.41 -28.34
N SER A 475 -13.47 -17.63 -28.88
CA SER A 475 -13.37 -17.08 -30.23
C SER A 475 -12.20 -16.12 -30.37
N SER A 476 -11.90 -15.32 -29.33
CA SER A 476 -10.77 -14.37 -29.31
C SER A 476 -9.41 -15.05 -29.49
N TYR A 477 -9.28 -16.29 -28.99
CA TYR A 477 -8.04 -17.07 -29.12
C TYR A 477 -8.13 -18.18 -30.17
N GLY A 478 -9.26 -18.29 -30.89
CA GLY A 478 -9.47 -19.34 -31.89
C GLY A 478 -9.44 -20.76 -31.32
N VAL A 479 -9.85 -20.93 -30.06
CA VAL A 479 -9.86 -22.22 -29.36
C VAL A 479 -11.30 -22.71 -29.22
N ASP A 480 -11.56 -23.93 -29.66
CA ASP A 480 -12.78 -24.68 -29.33
C ASP A 480 -12.40 -26.14 -29.10
N ASP A 481 -12.25 -26.50 -27.82
CA ASP A 481 -11.84 -27.84 -27.42
C ASP A 481 -13.00 -28.75 -27.01
N ALA A 482 -14.25 -28.32 -27.21
CA ALA A 482 -15.41 -29.13 -26.84
C ALA A 482 -15.40 -30.48 -27.58
N ALA A 483 -15.29 -30.45 -28.90
CA ALA A 483 -15.25 -31.68 -29.70
C ALA A 483 -14.03 -32.56 -29.38
N LEU A 484 -12.87 -31.96 -29.10
CA LEU A 484 -11.65 -32.68 -28.78
C LEU A 484 -11.77 -33.39 -27.41
N TRP A 485 -12.27 -32.69 -26.39
CA TRP A 485 -12.47 -33.25 -25.05
C TRP A 485 -13.46 -34.43 -25.08
N PHE A 486 -14.56 -34.29 -25.82
CA PHE A 486 -15.54 -35.37 -25.99
C PHE A 486 -15.19 -36.36 -27.10
N SER A 487 -13.95 -36.39 -27.59
CA SER A 487 -13.51 -37.43 -28.52
C SER A 487 -13.02 -38.68 -27.78
N ASN A 488 -12.62 -39.70 -28.55
CA ASN A 488 -11.95 -40.89 -28.04
C ASN A 488 -10.46 -40.64 -27.73
N ASN A 489 -9.92 -39.47 -28.07
CA ASN A 489 -8.56 -39.07 -27.75
C ASN A 489 -8.53 -37.58 -27.38
N PRO A 490 -8.73 -37.24 -26.09
CA PRO A 490 -8.74 -35.86 -25.62
C PRO A 490 -7.35 -35.20 -25.56
N LEU A 491 -6.28 -35.87 -26.03
CA LEU A 491 -4.93 -35.33 -25.95
C LEU A 491 -4.85 -33.93 -26.58
N GLY A 492 -4.37 -32.97 -25.81
CA GLY A 492 -4.24 -31.56 -26.18
C GLY A 492 -5.45 -30.69 -25.83
N SER A 493 -6.58 -31.22 -25.35
CA SER A 493 -7.74 -30.39 -24.97
C SER A 493 -7.41 -29.46 -23.79
N LEU A 494 -7.68 -28.17 -23.93
CA LEU A 494 -7.67 -27.19 -22.85
C LEU A 494 -8.99 -27.26 -22.09
N ILE A 495 -8.90 -27.31 -20.77
CA ILE A 495 -10.03 -27.41 -19.85
C ILE A 495 -9.90 -26.28 -18.83
N HIS A 496 -10.95 -25.48 -18.72
CA HIS A 496 -11.15 -24.55 -17.62
C HIS A 496 -11.69 -25.29 -16.40
N ILE A 497 -11.11 -25.02 -15.24
CA ILE A 497 -11.54 -25.53 -13.94
C ILE A 497 -11.94 -24.33 -13.08
N GLU A 498 -13.19 -24.34 -12.61
CA GLU A 498 -13.63 -23.38 -11.59
C GLU A 498 -13.13 -23.86 -10.23
N ILE A 499 -12.10 -23.19 -9.71
CA ILE A 499 -11.52 -23.50 -8.41
C ILE A 499 -11.97 -22.40 -7.44
N PRO A 500 -12.52 -22.74 -6.26
CA PRO A 500 -13.06 -21.76 -5.32
C PRO A 500 -12.10 -20.62 -4.96
N GLY A 501 -12.32 -19.46 -5.57
CA GLY A 501 -11.55 -18.23 -5.35
C GLY A 501 -10.37 -18.00 -6.28
N ASP A 502 -10.05 -18.91 -7.21
CA ASP A 502 -8.98 -18.70 -8.21
C ASP A 502 -9.04 -19.71 -9.38
N ASN A 503 -9.75 -19.36 -10.47
CA ASN A 503 -9.90 -20.23 -11.64
C ASN A 503 -8.58 -20.65 -12.28
N GLY A 504 -8.60 -21.76 -13.03
CA GLY A 504 -7.40 -22.26 -13.68
C GLY A 504 -7.66 -23.01 -14.98
N THR A 505 -6.75 -22.85 -15.95
CA THR A 505 -6.71 -23.66 -17.16
C THR A 505 -5.71 -24.80 -17.03
N VAL A 506 -6.10 -25.99 -17.49
CA VAL A 506 -5.22 -27.15 -17.66
C VAL A 506 -5.29 -27.66 -19.10
N ILE A 507 -4.28 -28.42 -19.54
CA ILE A 507 -4.27 -29.12 -20.82
C ILE A 507 -4.14 -30.63 -20.60
N CYS A 508 -4.92 -31.42 -21.34
CA CYS A 508 -4.75 -32.86 -21.39
C CYS A 508 -3.41 -33.18 -22.08
N SER A 509 -2.39 -33.48 -21.28
CA SER A 509 -1.01 -33.68 -21.72
C SER A 509 -0.62 -35.16 -21.80
N GLY A 510 -1.50 -36.07 -21.39
CA GLY A 510 -1.31 -37.51 -21.53
C GLY A 510 -2.65 -38.21 -21.60
N TYR A 511 -2.76 -39.24 -22.43
CA TYR A 511 -3.99 -40.02 -22.56
C TYR A 511 -3.71 -41.46 -22.99
N ASN A 512 -4.38 -42.39 -22.33
CA ASN A 512 -4.64 -43.76 -22.79
C ASN A 512 -5.98 -44.25 -22.21
N VAL A 513 -6.37 -45.49 -22.51
CA VAL A 513 -7.66 -46.04 -22.06
C VAL A 513 -7.79 -46.21 -20.55
N GLN A 514 -6.69 -46.21 -19.80
CA GLN A 514 -6.63 -46.39 -18.35
C GLN A 514 -6.35 -45.11 -17.56
N ALA A 515 -5.84 -44.05 -18.22
CA ALA A 515 -5.50 -42.81 -17.56
C ALA A 515 -5.44 -41.61 -18.50
N TRP A 516 -5.65 -40.43 -17.95
CA TRP A 516 -5.26 -39.17 -18.57
C TRP A 516 -4.52 -38.27 -17.57
N VAL A 517 -3.70 -37.36 -18.10
CA VAL A 517 -2.93 -36.41 -17.30
C VAL A 517 -3.31 -35.00 -17.71
N PHE A 518 -3.64 -34.17 -16.74
CA PHE A 518 -3.70 -32.73 -16.89
C PHE A 518 -2.38 -32.10 -16.46
N THR A 519 -1.86 -31.19 -17.27
CA THR A 519 -0.79 -30.27 -16.89
C THR A 519 -1.36 -28.87 -16.79
N THR A 520 -0.95 -28.13 -15.77
CA THR A 520 -1.39 -26.74 -15.56
C THR A 520 -0.85 -25.80 -16.63
N VAL A 521 -1.66 -24.82 -17.01
CA VAL A 521 -1.37 -23.86 -18.09
C VAL A 521 -1.65 -22.46 -17.57
N GLN A 522 -0.70 -21.56 -17.79
CA GLN A 522 -0.98 -20.14 -17.70
C GLN A 522 -1.77 -19.78 -18.94
N ALA A 523 -3.01 -19.34 -18.76
CA ALA A 523 -3.81 -18.76 -19.80
C ALA A 523 -3.59 -17.23 -19.83
N PRO A 524 -4.00 -16.56 -20.92
CA PRO A 524 -4.10 -15.11 -20.94
C PRO A 524 -4.92 -14.53 -19.78
N PHE A 525 -4.58 -13.33 -19.29
CA PHE A 525 -5.17 -12.75 -18.08
C PHE A 525 -6.69 -12.51 -18.18
N ASN A 526 -7.20 -12.24 -19.39
CA ASN A 526 -8.63 -12.10 -19.65
C ASN A 526 -9.40 -13.43 -19.71
N LEU A 527 -8.71 -14.56 -19.59
CA LEU A 527 -9.29 -15.88 -19.35
C LEU A 527 -9.08 -16.24 -17.88
N ASP A 528 -8.12 -17.12 -17.57
CA ASP A 528 -7.82 -17.56 -16.21
C ASP A 528 -6.49 -17.00 -15.66
N GLY A 529 -5.65 -16.39 -16.50
CA GLY A 529 -4.33 -15.96 -16.09
C GLY A 529 -3.44 -17.13 -15.63
N MET A 530 -2.61 -16.85 -14.63
CA MET A 530 -1.72 -17.83 -14.02
C MET A 530 -2.50 -18.80 -13.12
N HIS A 531 -2.37 -20.10 -13.38
CA HIS A 531 -2.97 -21.15 -12.59
C HIS A 531 -2.43 -21.12 -11.14
N PRO A 532 -3.27 -21.33 -10.11
CA PRO A 532 -2.88 -21.23 -8.68
C PRO A 532 -1.76 -22.20 -8.28
N VAL A 533 -1.69 -23.35 -8.95
CA VAL A 533 -0.64 -24.36 -8.76
C VAL A 533 0.00 -24.73 -10.10
N SER A 534 1.25 -25.18 -10.08
CA SER A 534 2.00 -25.64 -11.25
C SER A 534 2.37 -27.10 -11.06
N GLY A 535 2.06 -27.96 -12.03
CA GLY A 535 2.33 -29.39 -11.94
C GLY A 535 1.44 -30.25 -12.82
N ASN A 536 1.28 -31.51 -12.41
CA ASN A 536 0.55 -32.53 -13.16
C ASN A 536 -0.44 -33.26 -12.27
N ARG A 537 -1.62 -33.56 -12.82
CA ARG A 537 -2.65 -34.35 -12.16
C ARG A 537 -3.11 -35.48 -13.06
N LEU A 538 -2.91 -36.71 -12.60
CA LEU A 538 -3.34 -37.92 -13.28
C LEU A 538 -4.71 -38.35 -12.76
N PHE A 539 -5.59 -38.70 -13.68
CA PHE A 539 -6.81 -39.44 -13.41
C PHE A 539 -6.62 -40.81 -14.01
N GLY A 540 -6.87 -41.86 -13.24
CA GLY A 540 -6.62 -43.21 -13.70
C GLY A 540 -7.53 -44.24 -13.05
N TYR A 541 -7.47 -45.46 -13.59
CA TYR A 541 -7.97 -46.62 -12.88
C TYR A 541 -7.05 -47.81 -12.98
N TYR A 542 -7.20 -48.73 -12.03
CA TYR A 542 -6.69 -50.09 -12.14
C TYR A 542 -7.72 -51.08 -11.58
N THR A 543 -7.58 -52.35 -11.91
CA THR A 543 -8.36 -53.44 -11.31
C THR A 543 -7.45 -54.33 -10.49
N ASP A 544 -7.85 -54.64 -9.26
CA ASP A 544 -7.10 -55.55 -8.40
C ASP A 544 -7.30 -57.03 -8.81
N HIS A 545 -6.64 -57.94 -8.08
CA HIS A 545 -6.75 -59.38 -8.34
C HIS A 545 -8.14 -59.97 -8.03
N ASN A 546 -9.00 -59.24 -7.30
CA ASN A 546 -10.37 -59.63 -7.00
C ASN A 546 -11.36 -59.10 -8.06
N GLY A 547 -10.88 -58.35 -9.05
CA GLY A 547 -11.70 -57.70 -10.06
C GLY A 547 -12.35 -56.39 -9.58
N PHE A 548 -11.97 -55.88 -8.41
CA PHE A 548 -12.44 -54.57 -7.94
C PHE A 548 -11.71 -53.46 -8.69
N MET A 549 -12.47 -52.47 -9.15
CA MET A 549 -11.92 -51.32 -9.86
C MET A 549 -11.61 -50.20 -8.86
N TYR A 550 -10.49 -49.52 -9.05
CA TYR A 550 -10.11 -48.34 -8.30
C TYR A 550 -10.01 -47.17 -9.27
N ILE A 551 -10.89 -46.18 -9.17
CA ILE A 551 -10.72 -44.89 -9.86
C ILE A 551 -9.98 -43.97 -8.90
N TYR A 552 -8.98 -43.25 -9.38
CA TYR A 552 -8.19 -42.35 -8.54
C TYR A 552 -7.76 -41.09 -9.28
N THR A 553 -7.66 -40.02 -8.51
CA THR A 553 -7.01 -38.78 -8.92
C THR A 553 -5.71 -38.65 -8.12
N ARG A 554 -4.58 -38.45 -8.80
CA ARG A 554 -3.26 -38.28 -8.21
C ARG A 554 -2.64 -36.96 -8.66
N GLY A 555 -2.24 -36.10 -7.74
CA GLY A 555 -1.58 -34.82 -8.03
C GLY A 555 -0.11 -34.80 -7.64
N VAL A 556 0.73 -34.14 -8.44
CA VAL A 556 2.02 -33.60 -8.01
C VAL A 556 2.09 -32.15 -8.48
N ASP A 557 1.98 -31.21 -7.55
CA ASP A 557 1.90 -29.79 -7.84
C ASP A 557 2.64 -28.92 -6.80
N ARG A 558 2.96 -27.69 -7.19
CA ARG A 558 3.60 -26.66 -6.36
C ARG A 558 2.80 -25.38 -6.44
N PHE A 559 2.68 -24.63 -5.36
CA PHE A 559 1.92 -23.37 -5.36
C PHE A 559 2.63 -22.29 -6.20
N THR A 560 1.90 -21.65 -7.11
CA THR A 560 2.50 -20.82 -8.16
C THR A 560 2.62 -19.35 -7.78
N LYS A 561 1.62 -18.78 -7.11
CA LYS A 561 1.52 -17.33 -6.93
C LYS A 561 2.41 -16.87 -5.77
N PRO A 562 3.42 -16.00 -6.00
CA PRO A 562 4.17 -15.39 -4.92
C PRO A 562 3.35 -14.24 -4.33
N TYR A 563 2.79 -14.42 -3.14
CA TYR A 563 2.45 -13.28 -2.30
C TYR A 563 3.67 -13.05 -1.42
N GLY A 564 4.55 -12.11 -1.80
CA GLY A 564 5.65 -11.60 -0.97
C GLY A 564 6.59 -12.66 -0.37
N GLY A 565 7.54 -13.18 -1.14
CA GLY A 565 8.59 -14.10 -0.64
C GLY A 565 8.10 -15.47 -0.13
N ASN A 566 9.06 -16.37 0.12
CA ASN A 566 8.79 -17.81 0.27
C ASN A 566 7.90 -18.20 1.46
N ILE A 567 7.77 -17.34 2.50
CA ILE A 567 7.06 -17.70 3.74
C ILE A 567 5.65 -17.14 3.82
N LEU A 568 5.38 -15.96 3.27
CA LEU A 568 3.99 -15.52 3.09
C LEU A 568 3.28 -16.42 2.06
N THR A 569 4.02 -16.87 1.04
CA THR A 569 3.62 -17.93 0.11
C THR A 569 3.13 -19.18 0.85
N TYR A 570 3.75 -19.56 1.96
CA TYR A 570 3.40 -20.77 2.73
C TYR A 570 2.05 -20.66 3.46
N LEU A 571 1.69 -19.50 4.04
CA LEU A 571 0.36 -19.33 4.66
C LEU A 571 -0.76 -19.38 3.60
N THR A 572 -0.52 -18.78 2.44
CA THR A 572 -1.43 -18.83 1.30
C THR A 572 -1.54 -20.25 0.71
N GLU A 573 -0.41 -20.97 0.64
CA GLU A 573 -0.32 -22.36 0.19
C GLU A 573 -1.22 -23.28 1.04
N LYS A 574 -1.23 -23.13 2.37
CA LYS A 574 -2.10 -23.90 3.27
C LYS A 574 -3.58 -23.78 2.90
N LEU A 575 -4.04 -22.54 2.66
CA LEU A 575 -5.44 -22.26 2.33
C LEU A 575 -5.77 -22.79 0.93
N ALA A 576 -4.87 -22.61 -0.03
CA ALA A 576 -5.04 -23.11 -1.40
C ALA A 576 -5.17 -24.64 -1.42
N PHE A 577 -4.30 -25.36 -0.72
CA PHE A 577 -4.38 -26.83 -0.66
C PHE A 577 -5.57 -27.35 0.15
N SER A 578 -6.04 -26.62 1.15
CA SER A 578 -7.30 -26.98 1.85
C SER A 578 -8.50 -26.93 0.91
N LYS A 579 -8.59 -25.90 0.07
CA LYS A 579 -9.66 -25.79 -0.94
C LYS A 579 -9.54 -26.83 -2.04
N ALA A 580 -8.31 -27.16 -2.45
CA ALA A 580 -8.07 -28.26 -3.39
C ALA A 580 -8.52 -29.60 -2.79
N ASP A 581 -8.24 -29.86 -1.50
CA ASP A 581 -8.72 -31.05 -0.80
C ASP A 581 -10.25 -31.16 -0.85
N GLU A 582 -10.98 -30.07 -0.57
CA GLU A 582 -12.45 -30.04 -0.63
C GLU A 582 -12.97 -30.41 -2.03
N LEU A 583 -12.35 -29.90 -3.09
CA LEU A 583 -12.72 -30.21 -4.48
C LEU A 583 -12.54 -31.71 -4.78
N TRP A 584 -11.39 -32.29 -4.42
CA TRP A 584 -11.08 -33.69 -4.75
C TRP A 584 -11.78 -34.69 -3.85
N GLU A 585 -11.96 -34.38 -2.57
CA GLU A 585 -12.81 -35.18 -1.68
C GLU A 585 -14.27 -35.12 -2.10
N GLY A 586 -14.75 -33.95 -2.52
CA GLY A 586 -16.08 -33.78 -3.11
C GLY A 586 -16.26 -34.67 -4.34
N MET A 587 -15.21 -34.85 -5.14
CA MET A 587 -15.23 -35.77 -6.28
C MET A 587 -15.38 -37.24 -5.86
N GLN A 588 -14.66 -37.69 -4.83
CA GLN A 588 -14.83 -39.05 -4.31
C GLN A 588 -16.26 -39.28 -3.79
N ILE A 589 -16.79 -38.33 -3.01
CA ILE A 589 -18.12 -38.40 -2.41
C ILE A 589 -19.19 -38.51 -3.50
N LYS A 590 -19.12 -37.65 -4.53
CA LYS A 590 -20.10 -37.65 -5.62
C LYS A 590 -19.99 -38.91 -6.48
N LEU A 591 -18.78 -39.42 -6.74
CA LEU A 591 -18.59 -40.67 -7.46
C LEU A 591 -19.15 -41.88 -6.71
N GLU A 592 -18.84 -42.01 -5.42
CA GLU A 592 -19.39 -43.04 -4.54
C GLU A 592 -20.92 -42.96 -4.51
N ALA A 593 -21.48 -41.78 -4.25
CA ALA A 593 -22.92 -41.57 -4.18
C ALA A 593 -23.62 -41.91 -5.51
N TYR A 594 -23.02 -41.54 -6.64
CA TYR A 594 -23.54 -41.90 -7.96
C TYR A 594 -23.59 -43.42 -8.12
N ILE A 595 -22.51 -44.14 -7.81
CA ILE A 595 -22.45 -45.59 -8.00
C ILE A 595 -23.40 -46.34 -7.05
N ASN A 596 -23.47 -45.89 -5.79
CA ASN A 596 -24.30 -46.48 -4.73
C ASN A 596 -25.79 -46.14 -4.87
N ASN A 597 -26.16 -45.20 -5.74
CA ASN A 597 -27.56 -44.93 -6.03
C ASN A 597 -28.24 -46.21 -6.54
N THR A 598 -29.36 -46.57 -5.92
CA THR A 598 -30.10 -47.81 -6.22
C THR A 598 -30.52 -47.90 -7.69
N GLN A 599 -30.70 -46.77 -8.38
CA GLN A 599 -31.01 -46.72 -9.82
C GLN A 599 -29.82 -47.11 -10.70
N ASN A 600 -28.59 -46.91 -10.23
CA ASN A 600 -27.36 -47.25 -10.94
C ASN A 600 -26.87 -48.66 -10.62
N GLY A 601 -27.31 -49.26 -9.50
CA GLY A 601 -27.14 -50.68 -9.19
C GLY A 601 -25.69 -51.12 -8.93
N GLY A 602 -24.77 -50.20 -8.70
CA GLY A 602 -23.37 -50.49 -8.37
C GLY A 602 -23.12 -50.50 -6.85
N SER A 603 -21.86 -50.73 -6.48
CA SER A 603 -21.38 -50.53 -5.12
C SER A 603 -19.95 -49.99 -5.14
N ALA A 604 -19.73 -48.92 -4.38
CA ALA A 604 -18.44 -48.27 -4.22
C ALA A 604 -18.23 -47.79 -2.77
N GLU A 605 -16.97 -47.56 -2.45
CA GLU A 605 -16.47 -47.09 -1.16
C GLU A 605 -15.45 -45.98 -1.41
N LYS A 606 -15.68 -44.78 -0.85
CA LYS A 606 -14.65 -43.75 -0.75
C LYS A 606 -13.54 -44.27 0.15
N LEU A 607 -12.29 -44.22 -0.33
CA LEU A 607 -11.13 -44.53 0.48
C LEU A 607 -10.49 -43.25 1.03
N GLU A 608 -9.78 -43.39 2.15
CA GLU A 608 -9.03 -42.31 2.76
C GLU A 608 -8.00 -41.71 1.78
N PRO A 609 -8.00 -40.38 1.60
CA PRO A 609 -6.99 -39.73 0.77
C PRO A 609 -5.59 -39.85 1.36
N VAL A 610 -4.59 -40.02 0.49
CA VAL A 610 -3.17 -39.94 0.88
C VAL A 610 -2.66 -38.56 0.50
N ARG A 611 -1.97 -37.88 1.43
CA ARG A 611 -1.41 -36.55 1.22
C ARG A 611 0.00 -36.46 1.78
N TYR A 612 0.92 -36.00 0.96
CA TYR A 612 2.28 -35.64 1.34
C TYR A 612 2.51 -34.19 0.95
N ARG A 613 2.59 -33.32 1.95
CA ARG A 613 2.75 -31.87 1.85
C ARG A 613 3.49 -31.37 3.08
N PRO A 614 3.90 -30.09 3.16
CA PRO A 614 4.43 -29.52 4.39
C PRO A 614 3.55 -29.85 5.59
N ILE A 615 4.14 -30.40 6.65
CA ILE A 615 3.42 -30.51 7.92
C ILE A 615 3.41 -29.14 8.55
N TYR A 616 2.31 -28.42 8.30
CA TYR A 616 2.23 -27.02 8.68
C TYR A 616 2.43 -26.79 10.19
N SER A 617 1.98 -27.74 11.00
CA SER A 617 2.13 -27.72 12.44
C SER A 617 3.59 -27.88 12.90
N LYS A 618 4.44 -28.64 12.17
CA LYS A 618 5.88 -28.77 12.49
C LYS A 618 6.61 -27.44 12.24
N ILE A 619 6.30 -26.78 11.13
CA ILE A 619 6.89 -25.48 10.78
C ILE A 619 6.41 -24.40 11.75
N THR A 620 5.12 -24.37 12.09
CA THR A 620 4.61 -23.45 13.13
C THR A 620 5.31 -23.71 14.46
N LYS A 621 5.51 -24.96 14.87
CA LYS A 621 6.30 -25.28 16.08
C LYS A 621 7.74 -24.78 15.98
N TYR A 622 8.39 -24.93 14.83
CA TYR A 622 9.74 -24.41 14.61
C TYR A 622 9.77 -22.88 14.74
N LEU A 623 8.87 -22.16 14.07
CA LEU A 623 8.78 -20.70 14.15
C LEU A 623 8.42 -20.18 15.56
N LYS A 624 7.66 -20.97 16.32
CA LYS A 624 7.39 -20.73 17.77
C LYS A 624 8.57 -21.07 18.68
N ASN A 625 9.67 -21.58 18.13
CA ASN A 625 10.82 -22.11 18.87
C ASN A 625 10.47 -23.29 19.81
N LYS A 626 9.52 -24.13 19.39
CA LYS A 626 9.07 -25.35 20.09
C LYS A 626 9.57 -26.65 19.44
N SER A 627 10.31 -26.54 18.34
CA SER A 627 10.99 -27.65 17.67
C SER A 627 12.21 -27.13 16.92
N SER A 628 13.17 -28.01 16.60
CA SER A 628 14.36 -27.69 15.82
C SER A 628 14.07 -27.69 14.32
N LEU A 629 14.91 -27.02 13.53
CA LEU A 629 14.83 -27.07 12.06
C LEU A 629 14.99 -28.50 11.53
N SER A 630 15.84 -29.30 12.18
CA SER A 630 16.06 -30.71 11.86
C SER A 630 14.85 -31.62 12.10
N SER A 631 13.79 -31.11 12.73
CA SER A 631 12.53 -31.86 12.88
C SER A 631 11.60 -31.76 11.65
N LEU A 632 11.98 -30.97 10.64
CA LEU A 632 11.22 -30.81 9.40
C LEU A 632 11.62 -31.89 8.37
N GLY A 633 10.61 -32.59 7.84
CA GLY A 633 10.73 -33.55 6.72
C GLY A 633 11.63 -34.76 6.98
N CYS A 634 11.98 -35.45 5.89
CA CYS A 634 12.95 -36.54 5.86
C CYS A 634 14.34 -35.99 5.50
N ASN A 635 15.36 -36.29 6.30
CA ASN A 635 16.77 -36.05 5.95
C ASN A 635 17.28 -37.08 4.96
#